data_AF-A0A7J3A8C9-F1
#
_entry.id   AF-A0A7J3A8C9-F1
#
_cell.length_a   1.000
_cell.length_b   1.000
_cell.length_c   1.000
_cell.angle_alpha   90.00
_cell.angle_beta   90.00
_cell.angle_gamma   90.00
#
_symmetry.space_group_name_H-M   'P 1'
#
loop_
_entity.id
_entity.type
_entity.pdbx_description
1 polymer ?
#
loop_
_entity_poly.entity_id
_entity_poly.type
_entity_poly.pdbx_seq_one_letter_code
_entity_poly.pdbx_strand_id
1 'polypeptide(L)'
;MSLREENLNVVLAELLAERGLNALGEVILKKRGSRAEPDVLLLLNGVRIVVEGKKPGMWDQLVSKCVERVDNNVCDLCVMVEYADIRADRLTLTQSDIKQSLLKSRFNIGFVSYLDRATLGKPPPQPEKYQNVDFDDLITYLMAAYNRVVREDIIEPVVRKMDEVLSEFASKTAPLVDIERLKEALELREKEDEDAE
;
A
#
# COMPACT_ATOMS: atom_id res chain seq x y z
N MET A 1 3.60 7.32 -32.99
CA MET A 1 4.76 7.67 -32.14
C MET A 1 4.30 7.54 -30.69
N SER A 2 5.00 6.80 -29.84
CA SER A 2 4.53 6.52 -28.47
C SER A 2 5.09 7.57 -27.51
N LEU A 3 4.21 8.23 -26.74
CA LEU A 3 4.61 9.11 -25.64
C LEU A 3 5.49 8.34 -24.63
N ARG A 4 6.49 9.01 -24.06
CA ARG A 4 7.31 8.46 -22.98
C ARG A 4 6.48 8.37 -21.71
N GLU A 5 6.63 7.29 -20.96
CA GLU A 5 5.85 7.02 -19.75
C GLU A 5 6.16 8.04 -18.66
N GLU A 6 7.44 8.41 -18.53
CA GLU A 6 7.93 9.40 -17.58
C GLU A 6 7.25 10.76 -17.81
N ASN A 7 7.07 11.16 -19.07
CA ASN A 7 6.37 12.39 -19.40
C ASN A 7 4.88 12.31 -19.02
N LEU A 8 4.23 11.16 -19.21
CA LEU A 8 2.83 10.97 -18.80
C LEU A 8 2.69 11.04 -17.28
N ASN A 9 3.61 10.42 -16.54
CA ASN A 9 3.63 10.42 -15.09
C ASN A 9 3.83 11.82 -14.51
N VAL A 10 4.78 12.60 -15.05
CA VAL A 10 4.99 14.00 -14.62
C VAL A 10 3.76 14.85 -14.89
N VAL A 11 3.17 14.75 -16.08
CA VAL A 11 1.98 15.55 -16.42
C VAL A 11 0.75 15.10 -15.61
N LEU A 12 0.62 13.80 -15.33
CA LEU A 12 -0.41 13.30 -14.41
C LEU A 12 -0.24 13.91 -13.01
N ALA A 13 0.99 13.97 -12.49
CA ALA A 13 1.27 14.62 -11.21
C ALA A 13 0.88 16.10 -11.22
N GLU A 14 1.20 16.83 -12.29
CA GLU A 14 0.77 18.23 -12.47
C GLU A 14 -0.75 18.37 -12.46
N LEU A 15 -1.48 17.50 -13.18
CA LEU A 15 -2.94 17.54 -13.22
C LEU A 15 -3.56 17.23 -11.84
N LEU A 16 -3.00 16.29 -11.09
CA LEU A 16 -3.44 15.99 -9.72
C LEU A 16 -3.19 17.19 -8.79
N ALA A 17 -2.05 17.87 -8.94
CA ALA A 17 -1.72 19.10 -8.21
C ALA A 17 -2.67 20.26 -8.53
N GLU A 18 -3.03 20.44 -9.81
CA GLU A 18 -4.03 21.44 -10.24
C GLU A 18 -5.42 21.16 -9.63
N ARG A 19 -5.72 19.91 -9.27
CA ARG A 19 -6.95 19.50 -8.57
C ARG A 19 -6.84 19.57 -7.04
N GLY A 20 -5.77 20.17 -6.52
CA GLY A 20 -5.57 20.40 -5.08
C GLY A 20 -4.95 19.22 -4.32
N LEU A 21 -4.49 18.19 -5.02
CA LEU A 21 -3.79 17.06 -4.39
C LEU A 21 -2.28 17.34 -4.43
N ASN A 22 -1.62 17.50 -3.27
CA ASN A 22 -0.19 17.77 -3.21
C ASN A 22 0.64 16.62 -3.83
N ALA A 23 0.87 16.68 -5.14
CA ALA A 23 1.46 15.63 -5.97
C ALA A 23 2.80 16.07 -6.56
N LEU A 24 3.77 15.16 -6.57
CA LEU A 24 5.11 15.34 -7.12
C LEU A 24 5.41 14.17 -8.07
N GLY A 25 5.82 14.46 -9.31
CA GLY A 25 6.20 13.44 -10.30
C GLY A 25 7.70 13.09 -10.24
N GLU A 26 8.04 11.86 -10.64
CA GLU A 26 9.40 11.32 -10.78
C GLU A 26 10.27 11.55 -9.54
N VAL A 27 9.76 11.09 -8.39
CA VAL A 27 10.35 11.41 -7.08
C VAL A 27 11.42 10.39 -6.72
N ILE A 28 12.51 10.85 -6.12
CA ILE A 28 13.56 9.98 -5.57
C ILE A 28 13.50 10.04 -4.04
N LEU A 29 13.13 8.93 -3.41
CA LEU A 29 13.12 8.77 -1.96
C LEU A 29 14.38 8.03 -1.51
N LYS A 30 15.23 8.69 -0.72
CA LYS A 30 16.42 8.10 -0.11
C LYS A 30 16.14 7.78 1.36
N LYS A 31 16.15 6.50 1.73
CA LYS A 31 16.04 6.04 3.12
C LYS A 31 17.20 5.09 3.41
N ARG A 32 18.06 5.40 4.39
CA ARG A 32 19.30 4.67 4.78
C ARG A 32 19.44 3.28 4.14
N GLY A 33 20.22 3.19 3.04
CA GLY A 33 20.53 1.93 2.34
C GLY A 33 19.55 1.51 1.23
N SER A 34 18.43 2.20 1.06
CA SER A 34 17.41 1.94 0.03
C SER A 34 17.05 3.21 -0.75
N ARG A 35 16.82 3.04 -2.05
CA ARG A 35 16.37 4.09 -2.96
C ARG A 35 15.08 3.63 -3.60
N ALA A 36 13.99 4.38 -3.39
CA ALA A 36 12.73 4.15 -4.06
C ALA A 36 12.45 5.30 -5.02
N GLU A 37 11.97 4.98 -6.21
CA GLU A 37 11.69 5.95 -7.28
C GLU A 37 10.23 5.80 -7.72
N PRO A 38 9.27 6.30 -6.94
CA PRO A 38 7.86 6.31 -7.36
C PRO A 38 7.62 7.29 -8.51
N ASP A 39 6.75 6.89 -9.44
CA ASP A 39 6.40 7.69 -10.61
C ASP A 39 5.67 8.98 -10.20
N VAL A 40 4.73 8.89 -9.24
CA VAL A 40 4.11 10.05 -8.58
C VAL A 40 3.98 9.78 -7.08
N LEU A 41 4.29 10.78 -6.25
CA LEU A 41 4.07 10.76 -4.81
C LEU A 41 3.07 11.85 -4.43
N LEU A 42 2.06 11.49 -3.65
CA LEU A 42 1.15 12.41 -3.00
C LEU A 42 1.25 12.27 -1.48
N LEU A 43 1.12 13.39 -0.78
CA LEU A 43 1.03 13.42 0.67
C LEU A 43 -0.25 14.13 1.10
N LEU A 44 -1.23 13.35 1.57
CA LEU A 44 -2.53 13.85 2.01
C LEU A 44 -2.73 13.54 3.49
N ASN A 45 -2.76 14.58 4.33
CA ASN A 45 -2.94 14.46 5.79
C ASN A 45 -2.02 13.43 6.47
N GLY A 46 -0.77 13.33 6.01
CA GLY A 46 0.21 12.38 6.54
C GLY A 46 0.16 10.99 5.91
N VAL A 47 -0.85 10.67 5.10
CA VAL A 47 -0.92 9.43 4.32
C VAL A 47 -0.08 9.59 3.05
N ARG A 48 0.89 8.69 2.87
CA ARG A 48 1.74 8.62 1.68
C ARG A 48 1.02 7.80 0.63
N ILE A 49 0.74 8.42 -0.50
CA ILE A 49 0.10 7.77 -1.64
C ILE A 49 1.09 7.77 -2.79
N VAL A 50 1.32 6.62 -3.40
CA VAL A 50 2.12 6.52 -4.62
C VAL A 50 1.20 6.17 -5.77
N VAL A 51 1.40 6.82 -6.92
CA VAL A 51 0.79 6.40 -8.19
C VAL A 51 1.90 5.84 -9.05
N GLU A 52 1.69 4.64 -9.56
CA GLU A 52 2.56 4.00 -10.55
C GLU A 52 1.84 4.01 -11.89
N GLY A 53 2.52 4.46 -12.93
CA GLY A 53 1.97 4.59 -14.28
C GLY A 53 2.58 3.58 -15.23
N LYS A 54 1.75 2.91 -16.04
CA LYS A 54 2.23 2.01 -17.09
C LYS A 54 1.46 2.14 -18.40
N LYS A 55 2.14 1.84 -19.51
CA LYS A 55 1.50 1.67 -20.82
C LYS A 55 0.55 0.46 -20.85
N PRO A 56 -0.41 0.42 -21.79
CA PRO A 56 -1.34 -0.70 -21.94
C PRO A 56 -0.65 -2.06 -22.06
N GLY A 57 -1.19 -3.08 -21.40
CA GLY A 57 -0.73 -4.46 -21.46
C GLY A 57 0.32 -4.82 -20.39
N MET A 58 0.64 -3.90 -19.48
CA MET A 58 1.65 -4.09 -18.44
C MET A 58 1.05 -4.18 -17.03
N TRP A 59 -0.23 -4.56 -16.94
CA TRP A 59 -0.98 -4.62 -15.69
C TRP A 59 -0.32 -5.47 -14.60
N ASP A 60 0.17 -6.66 -14.91
CA ASP A 60 0.76 -7.55 -13.90
C ASP A 60 2.06 -6.98 -13.32
N GLN A 61 2.84 -6.28 -14.15
CA GLN A 61 4.04 -5.56 -13.69
C GLN A 61 3.66 -4.38 -12.80
N LEU A 62 2.59 -3.67 -13.16
CA LEU A 62 2.06 -2.56 -12.38
C LEU A 62 1.55 -3.02 -11.01
N VAL A 63 0.83 -4.14 -10.96
CA VAL A 63 0.41 -4.80 -9.71
C VAL A 63 1.61 -5.17 -8.85
N SER A 64 2.59 -5.87 -9.43
CA SER A 64 3.80 -6.29 -8.71
C SER A 64 4.56 -5.09 -8.12
N LYS A 65 4.77 -4.04 -8.93
CA LYS A 65 5.46 -2.80 -8.51
C LYS A 65 4.70 -2.14 -7.35
N CYS A 66 3.39 -2.00 -7.44
CA CYS A 66 2.60 -1.37 -6.39
C CYS A 66 2.56 -2.19 -5.09
N VAL A 67 2.48 -3.51 -5.18
CA VAL A 67 2.58 -4.41 -4.02
C VAL A 67 3.94 -4.24 -3.34
N GLU A 68 5.02 -4.22 -4.12
CA GLU A 68 6.37 -3.99 -3.59
C GLU A 68 6.49 -2.63 -2.88
N ARG A 69 5.84 -1.57 -3.38
CA ARG A 69 5.84 -0.26 -2.71
C ARG A 69 5.23 -0.31 -1.32
N VAL A 70 4.09 -0.98 -1.17
CA VAL A 70 3.42 -1.11 0.13
C VAL A 70 4.24 -2.02 1.05
N ASP A 71 4.68 -3.18 0.57
CA ASP A 71 5.45 -4.16 1.35
C ASP A 71 6.79 -3.57 1.87
N ASN A 72 7.46 -2.75 1.07
CA ASN A 72 8.69 -2.06 1.45
C ASN A 72 8.45 -0.76 2.23
N ASN A 73 7.21 -0.48 2.64
CA ASN A 73 6.81 0.70 3.41
C ASN A 73 7.20 2.03 2.73
N VAL A 74 7.11 2.07 1.39
CA VAL A 74 7.31 3.29 0.60
C VAL A 74 6.08 4.19 0.72
N CYS A 75 4.89 3.60 0.66
CA CYS A 75 3.60 4.27 0.79
C CYS A 75 2.59 3.46 1.60
N ASP A 76 1.51 4.12 2.02
CA ASP A 76 0.39 3.52 2.76
C ASP A 76 -0.73 3.08 1.79
N LEU A 77 -0.82 3.75 0.63
CA LEU A 77 -1.71 3.44 -0.49
C LEU A 77 -0.91 3.55 -1.81
N CYS A 78 -0.98 2.53 -2.66
CA CYS A 78 -0.46 2.56 -4.02
C CYS A 78 -1.61 2.48 -5.03
N VAL A 79 -1.56 3.36 -6.03
CA VAL A 79 -2.54 3.48 -7.11
C VAL A 79 -1.88 3.03 -8.40
N MET A 80 -2.55 2.11 -9.06
CA MET A 80 -2.14 1.56 -10.36
C MET A 80 -2.86 2.38 -11.43
N VAL A 81 -2.13 2.97 -12.38
CA VAL A 81 -2.72 3.66 -13.53
C VAL A 81 -2.13 3.09 -14.83
N GLU A 82 -2.95 2.34 -15.57
CA GLU A 82 -2.64 1.90 -16.92
C GLU A 82 -3.27 2.86 -17.94
N TYR A 83 -2.45 3.47 -18.79
CA TYR A 83 -2.84 4.49 -19.77
C TYR A 83 -3.57 3.90 -20.99
N ALA A 84 -4.81 3.42 -20.80
CA ALA A 84 -5.54 2.56 -21.73
C ALA A 84 -5.77 3.15 -23.14
N ASP A 85 -6.12 4.43 -23.27
CA ASP A 85 -6.33 5.11 -24.57
C ASP A 85 -5.69 6.50 -24.59
N ILE A 86 -4.36 6.54 -24.78
CA ILE A 86 -3.64 7.78 -25.04
C ILE A 86 -3.21 7.85 -26.49
N ARG A 87 -3.79 8.79 -27.23
CA ARG A 87 -3.44 9.08 -28.62
C ARG A 87 -2.60 10.34 -28.72
N ALA A 88 -1.59 10.27 -29.57
CA ALA A 88 -0.75 11.38 -29.97
C ALA A 88 -1.07 11.70 -31.44
N ASP A 89 -2.03 12.59 -31.66
CA ASP A 89 -2.56 12.87 -33.00
C ASP A 89 -1.69 13.87 -33.79
N ARG A 90 -0.56 14.32 -33.23
CA ARG A 90 0.31 15.37 -33.81
C ARG A 90 1.77 14.92 -33.88
N LEU A 91 2.45 15.39 -34.93
CA LEU A 91 3.90 15.18 -35.18
C LEU A 91 4.79 15.87 -34.14
N THR A 92 4.32 16.99 -33.59
CA THR A 92 4.94 17.70 -32.46
C THR A 92 3.93 17.78 -31.33
N LEU A 93 4.32 17.35 -30.12
CA LEU A 93 3.49 17.41 -28.93
C LEU A 93 4.07 18.46 -27.99
N THR A 94 3.25 19.44 -27.62
CA THR A 94 3.56 20.35 -26.52
C THR A 94 3.12 19.76 -25.19
N GLN A 95 3.62 20.29 -24.07
CA GLN A 95 3.13 19.92 -22.73
C GLN A 95 1.62 20.10 -22.59
N SER A 96 1.06 21.15 -23.21
CA SER A 96 -0.38 21.41 -23.20
C SER A 96 -1.17 20.36 -23.97
N ASP A 97 -0.63 19.84 -25.07
CA ASP A 97 -1.27 18.74 -25.82
C ASP A 97 -1.31 17.47 -24.96
N ILE A 98 -0.24 17.15 -24.22
CA ILE A 98 -0.19 15.97 -23.33
C ILE A 98 -1.22 16.08 -22.21
N LYS A 99 -1.34 17.26 -21.57
CA LYS A 99 -2.38 17.52 -20.56
C LYS A 99 -3.77 17.27 -21.12
N GLN A 100 -4.08 17.82 -22.30
CA GLN A 100 -5.37 17.64 -22.93
C GLN A 100 -5.63 16.19 -23.34
N SER A 101 -4.61 15.47 -23.79
CA SER A 101 -4.71 14.03 -24.06
C SER A 101 -5.03 13.25 -22.78
N LEU A 102 -4.33 13.49 -21.67
CA LEU A 102 -4.58 12.82 -20.40
C LEU A 102 -6.00 13.08 -19.88
N LEU A 103 -6.47 14.33 -19.91
CA LEU A 103 -7.82 14.71 -19.47
C LEU A 103 -8.93 14.01 -20.27
N LYS A 104 -8.69 13.73 -21.56
CA LYS A 104 -9.67 13.06 -22.45
C LYS A 104 -9.48 11.55 -22.53
N SER A 105 -8.37 11.05 -21.99
CA SER A 105 -8.01 9.64 -22.08
C SER A 105 -8.87 8.76 -21.17
N ARG A 106 -8.62 7.46 -21.28
CA ARG A 106 -9.20 6.43 -20.43
C ARG A 106 -8.08 5.65 -19.77
N PHE A 107 -8.30 5.29 -18.52
CA PHE A 107 -7.37 4.59 -17.66
C PHE A 107 -7.96 3.26 -17.22
N ASN A 108 -7.12 2.26 -17.02
CA ASN A 108 -7.48 1.16 -16.13
C ASN A 108 -6.76 1.37 -14.80
N ILE A 109 -7.50 1.30 -13.71
CA ILE A 109 -6.99 1.68 -12.39
C ILE A 109 -7.21 0.58 -11.36
N GLY A 110 -6.39 0.60 -10.32
CA GLY A 110 -6.45 -0.36 -9.22
C GLY A 110 -5.76 0.22 -8.00
N PHE A 111 -6.01 -0.40 -6.86
CA PHE A 111 -5.53 0.09 -5.58
C PHE A 111 -4.98 -1.07 -4.76
N VAL A 112 -3.88 -0.81 -4.04
CA VAL A 112 -3.40 -1.68 -2.98
C VAL A 112 -2.96 -0.82 -1.81
N SER A 113 -3.42 -1.17 -0.62
CA SER A 113 -3.12 -0.44 0.60
C SER A 113 -2.50 -1.36 1.64
N TYR A 114 -1.92 -0.79 2.70
CA TYR A 114 -1.40 -1.58 3.81
C TYR A 114 -2.48 -2.48 4.45
N LEU A 115 -3.76 -2.06 4.41
CA LEU A 115 -4.91 -2.84 4.90
C LEU A 115 -5.04 -4.17 4.16
N ASP A 116 -4.88 -4.14 2.83
CA ASP A 116 -4.94 -5.33 1.98
C ASP A 116 -3.78 -6.29 2.24
N ARG A 117 -2.70 -5.80 2.85
CA ARG A 117 -1.51 -6.60 3.20
C ARG A 117 -1.53 -7.11 4.63
N ALA A 118 -2.29 -6.49 5.53
CA ALA A 118 -2.44 -6.87 6.94
C ALA A 118 -3.40 -8.07 7.13
N THR A 119 -3.14 -9.18 6.45
CA THR A 119 -4.14 -10.23 6.23
C THR A 119 -4.29 -11.29 7.33
N LEU A 120 -3.63 -11.13 8.48
CA LEU A 120 -3.76 -12.00 9.68
C LEU A 120 -3.75 -13.51 9.36
N GLY A 121 -2.91 -13.94 8.40
CA GLY A 121 -2.76 -15.34 7.99
C GLY A 121 -3.56 -15.76 6.74
N LYS A 122 -4.32 -14.86 6.12
CA LYS A 122 -4.94 -15.09 4.81
C LYS A 122 -4.01 -14.62 3.67
N PRO A 123 -4.09 -15.20 2.47
CA PRO A 123 -3.42 -14.62 1.32
C PRO A 123 -4.01 -13.22 1.03
N PRO A 124 -3.17 -12.22 0.72
CA PRO A 124 -3.66 -10.90 0.33
C PRO A 124 -4.54 -11.00 -0.92
N PRO A 125 -5.65 -10.24 -0.98
CA PRO A 125 -6.52 -10.24 -2.15
C PRO A 125 -5.76 -9.71 -3.38
N GLN A 126 -6.14 -10.21 -4.55
CA GLN A 126 -5.69 -9.59 -5.80
C GLN A 126 -6.36 -8.22 -5.96
N PRO A 127 -5.61 -7.18 -6.36
CA PRO A 127 -6.18 -5.86 -6.60
C PRO A 127 -7.27 -5.89 -7.66
N GLU A 128 -8.40 -5.24 -7.36
CA GLU A 128 -9.48 -5.07 -8.34
C GLU A 128 -9.03 -4.13 -9.47
N LYS A 129 -9.39 -4.47 -10.72
CA LYS A 129 -9.09 -3.68 -11.91
C LYS A 129 -10.37 -2.99 -12.41
N TYR A 130 -10.45 -1.68 -12.18
CA TYR A 130 -11.49 -0.83 -12.77
C TYR A 130 -11.04 -0.41 -14.17
N GLN A 131 -11.89 -0.60 -15.17
CA GLN A 131 -11.53 -0.37 -16.57
C GLN A 131 -12.22 0.86 -17.14
N ASN A 132 -11.58 1.49 -18.13
CA ASN A 132 -12.16 2.60 -18.91
C ASN A 132 -12.61 3.78 -18.04
N VAL A 133 -11.82 4.11 -17.03
CA VAL A 133 -12.05 5.19 -16.07
C VAL A 133 -11.53 6.50 -16.65
N ASP A 134 -12.26 7.61 -16.48
CA ASP A 134 -11.77 8.93 -16.90
C ASP A 134 -10.98 9.64 -15.78
N PHE A 135 -10.47 10.84 -16.05
CA PHE A 135 -9.62 11.54 -15.10
C PHE A 135 -10.37 11.99 -13.84
N ASP A 136 -11.63 12.40 -13.96
CA ASP A 136 -12.43 12.87 -12.83
C ASP A 136 -12.86 11.68 -11.96
N ASP A 137 -13.21 10.56 -12.59
CA ASP A 137 -13.49 9.30 -11.91
C ASP A 137 -12.23 8.76 -11.21
N LEU A 138 -11.04 8.84 -11.84
CA LEU A 138 -9.77 8.44 -11.20
C LEU A 138 -9.58 9.16 -9.86
N ILE A 139 -9.83 10.47 -9.81
CA ILE A 139 -9.74 11.26 -8.57
C ILE A 139 -10.80 10.78 -7.56
N THR A 140 -12.02 10.52 -8.03
CA THR A 140 -13.11 10.02 -7.19
C THR A 140 -12.75 8.69 -6.54
N TYR A 141 -12.24 7.73 -7.31
CA TYR A 141 -11.78 6.43 -6.81
C TYR A 141 -10.57 6.56 -5.88
N LEU A 142 -9.60 7.42 -6.21
CA LEU A 142 -8.46 7.72 -5.35
C LEU A 142 -8.92 8.23 -3.97
N MET A 143 -9.85 9.18 -3.96
CA MET A 143 -10.37 9.75 -2.70
C MET A 143 -11.19 8.72 -1.91
N ALA A 144 -11.95 7.85 -2.59
CA ALA A 144 -12.65 6.75 -1.95
C ALA A 144 -11.68 5.75 -1.30
N ALA A 145 -10.61 5.36 -2.01
CA ALA A 145 -9.56 4.49 -1.49
C ALA A 145 -8.83 5.13 -0.31
N TYR A 146 -8.44 6.40 -0.40
CA TYR A 146 -7.85 7.16 0.70
C TYR A 146 -8.76 7.18 1.94
N ASN A 147 -10.06 7.46 1.77
CA ASN A 147 -11.01 7.51 2.88
C ASN A 147 -11.15 6.14 3.57
N ARG A 148 -11.06 5.04 2.83
CA ARG A 148 -11.03 3.69 3.40
C ARG A 148 -9.79 3.49 4.28
N VAL A 149 -8.62 3.85 3.77
CA VAL A 149 -7.32 3.74 4.46
C VAL A 149 -7.29 4.52 5.76
N VAL A 150 -7.92 5.69 5.80
CA VAL A 150 -7.98 6.55 7.00
C VAL A 150 -9.00 6.08 8.04
N ARG A 151 -10.08 5.41 7.60
CA ARG A 151 -11.18 5.01 8.50
C ARG A 151 -10.96 3.66 9.17
N GLU A 152 -10.29 2.72 8.51
CA GLU A 152 -10.11 1.37 9.05
C GLU A 152 -9.03 1.34 10.14
N ASP A 153 -9.40 0.77 11.29
CA ASP A 153 -8.46 0.48 12.38
C ASP A 153 -7.89 -0.93 12.22
N ILE A 154 -6.57 -1.03 12.10
CA ILE A 154 -5.84 -2.30 12.02
C ILE A 154 -5.32 -2.80 13.36
N ILE A 155 -5.25 -1.96 14.38
CA ILE A 155 -4.60 -2.31 15.64
C ILE A 155 -5.45 -3.33 16.38
N GLU A 156 -6.74 -3.07 16.51
CA GLU A 156 -7.67 -3.95 17.22
C GLU A 156 -7.72 -5.38 16.62
N PRO A 157 -7.88 -5.60 15.31
CA PRO A 157 -7.80 -6.94 14.72
C PRO A 157 -6.45 -7.63 14.94
N VAL A 158 -5.35 -6.90 14.86
CA VAL A 158 -4.00 -7.45 15.07
C VAL A 158 -3.80 -7.89 16.51
N VAL A 159 -4.16 -7.04 17.48
CA VAL A 159 -4.05 -7.36 18.91
C VAL A 159 -4.88 -8.61 19.24
N ARG A 160 -6.13 -8.67 18.77
CA ARG A 160 -6.95 -9.88 18.93
C ARG A 160 -6.29 -11.12 18.36
N LYS A 161 -5.66 -11.01 17.18
CA LYS A 161 -4.98 -12.17 16.59
C LYS A 161 -3.75 -12.59 17.38
N MET A 162 -3.00 -11.64 17.92
CA MET A 162 -1.88 -11.92 18.81
C MET A 162 -2.34 -12.66 20.06
N ASP A 163 -3.41 -12.20 20.70
CA ASP A 163 -3.99 -12.83 21.89
C ASP A 163 -4.48 -14.25 21.59
N GLU A 164 -5.16 -14.47 20.45
CA GLU A 164 -5.57 -15.80 20.00
C GLU A 164 -4.36 -16.75 19.86
N VAL A 165 -3.32 -16.32 19.13
CA VAL A 165 -2.14 -17.16 18.86
C VAL A 165 -1.35 -17.44 20.15
N LEU A 166 -1.20 -16.43 21.02
CA LEU A 166 -0.55 -16.59 22.32
C LEU A 166 -1.33 -17.54 23.22
N SER A 167 -2.66 -17.43 23.26
CA SER A 167 -3.53 -18.32 24.04
C SER A 167 -3.47 -19.76 23.52
N GLU A 168 -3.51 -19.94 22.20
CA GLU A 168 -3.36 -21.25 21.57
C GLU A 168 -1.99 -21.86 21.88
N PHE A 169 -0.91 -21.09 21.72
CA PHE A 169 0.44 -21.52 22.07
C PHE A 169 0.56 -21.93 23.53
N ALA A 170 0.07 -21.10 24.47
CA ALA A 170 0.08 -21.39 25.90
C ALA A 170 -0.69 -22.66 26.23
N SER A 171 -1.88 -22.86 25.64
CA SER A 171 -2.68 -24.08 25.84
C SER A 171 -2.00 -25.35 25.34
N LYS A 172 -1.21 -25.25 24.26
CA LYS A 172 -0.48 -26.38 23.66
C LYS A 172 0.83 -26.70 24.39
N THR A 173 1.45 -25.70 25.01
CA THR A 173 2.69 -25.87 25.76
C THR A 173 2.46 -26.24 27.21
N ALA A 174 1.37 -25.79 27.85
CA ALA A 174 1.03 -26.12 29.24
C ALA A 174 1.10 -27.63 29.58
N PRO A 175 0.68 -28.58 28.71
CA PRO A 175 0.81 -30.01 28.98
C PRO A 175 2.23 -30.57 28.84
N LEU A 176 3.12 -29.84 28.16
CA LEU A 176 4.52 -30.21 27.88
C LEU A 176 5.50 -29.59 28.87
N VAL A 177 5.03 -28.67 29.72
CA VAL A 177 5.87 -28.03 30.73
C VAL A 177 6.02 -28.94 31.93
N ASP A 178 7.25 -29.34 32.20
CA ASP A 178 7.64 -29.93 33.47
C ASP A 178 7.59 -28.84 34.55
N ILE A 179 6.54 -28.90 35.38
CA ILE A 179 6.24 -27.92 36.42
C ILE A 179 7.38 -27.82 37.43
N GLU A 180 8.14 -28.91 37.66
CA GLU A 180 9.28 -28.88 38.58
C GLU A 180 10.44 -28.06 38.01
N ARG A 181 10.80 -28.27 36.74
CA ARG A 181 11.84 -27.47 36.07
C ARG A 181 11.47 -25.98 36.00
N LEU A 182 10.19 -25.66 35.84
CA LEU A 182 9.72 -24.28 35.83
C LEU A 182 9.76 -23.65 37.22
N LYS A 183 9.36 -24.38 38.27
CA LYS A 183 9.49 -23.94 39.68
C LYS A 183 10.95 -23.68 40.05
N GLU A 184 11.86 -24.57 39.63
CA GLU A 184 13.29 -24.43 39.87
C GLU A 184 13.88 -23.20 39.15
N ALA A 185 13.57 -23.00 37.86
CA ALA A 185 14.05 -21.86 37.09
C ALA A 185 13.48 -20.50 37.55
N LEU A 186 12.28 -20.50 38.15
CA LEU A 186 11.66 -19.30 38.72
C LEU A 186 12.01 -19.10 40.21
N GLU A 187 12.89 -19.94 40.78
CA GLU A 187 13.27 -19.94 42.19
C GLU A 187 12.09 -19.96 43.18
N LEU A 188 10.96 -20.51 42.75
CA LEU A 188 9.77 -20.67 43.58
C LEU A 188 9.96 -21.87 44.50
N ARG A 189 10.67 -21.65 45.62
CA ARG A 189 10.75 -22.63 46.70
C ARG A 189 9.42 -22.66 47.44
N GLU A 190 8.92 -23.86 47.68
CA GLU A 190 7.82 -24.06 48.63
C GLU A 190 8.31 -23.55 49.98
N LYS A 191 7.54 -22.62 50.58
CA LYS A 191 7.74 -22.30 51.99
C LYS A 191 7.42 -23.58 52.75
N GLU A 192 8.45 -24.24 53.27
CA GLU A 192 8.26 -25.20 54.34
C GLU A 192 7.50 -24.46 55.44
N ASP A 193 6.36 -25.01 55.85
CA ASP A 193 5.56 -24.53 56.95
C ASP A 193 6.45 -24.47 58.21
N GLU A 194 7.00 -23.30 58.50
CA GLU A 194 7.40 -22.92 59.86
C GLU A 194 6.12 -22.80 60.67
N ASP A 195 5.52 -23.92 61.08
CA ASP A 195 4.57 -24.02 62.20
C ASP A 195 4.20 -25.51 62.42
N ALA A 196 5.08 -26.26 63.09
CA ALA A 196 4.71 -27.43 63.87
C ALA A 196 5.80 -27.75 64.91
N GLU A 197 5.62 -27.17 66.10
CA GLU A 197 6.06 -27.57 67.46
C GLU A 197 7.44 -28.24 67.66
#